data_AF-A0A9E7KCW2-F1
#
_entry.id   AF-A0A9E7KCW2-F1
#
_cell.length_a   1.000
_cell.length_b   1.000
_cell.length_c   1.000
_cell.angle_alpha   90.00
_cell.angle_beta   90.00
_cell.angle_gamma   90.00
#
_symmetry.space_group_name_H-M   'P 1'
#
loop_
_entity.id
_entity.type
_entity.pdbx_description
1 polymer ?
#
loop_
_entity_poly.entity_id
_entity_poly.type
_entity_poly.pdbx_seq_one_letter_code
_entity_poly.pdbx_strand_id
1 'polypeptide(L)'
;MYGAEAGGAETERTAFRRAEKRYKLYKSQPPRSRKQPVVNRTDLSDAIDFLAVLESFERDGGTPEGIYRFECPGFALPIFCLEDRPGFYFIPCALTTEEQCHWIRQSLISFPQPPNRTNHTAIYGPISDLLTAVQNKKILVAAEHSNVDLVDNNMRAPRYIFSETSLDAHVEGQGSCKSVAASVLLRKLRWSTLGLQFDWSKNKIPNDLCLLAKKMAVPAMSSGEEFQPEAAIVNYFGPSDMLGGHLDDMEADWSKPIVSISLGCKAIFLLGGKSREDMPVSMFL
;
A
#
# COMPACT_ATOMS: atom_id res chain seq x y z
N MET A 1 -17.09 -29.94 28.37
CA MET A 1 -18.37 -29.27 28.03
C MET A 1 -18.09 -27.78 27.93
N TYR A 2 -18.83 -27.03 27.11
CA TYR A 2 -18.46 -25.79 26.38
C TYR A 2 -17.80 -26.14 25.05
N GLY A 3 -18.53 -26.54 24.01
CA GLY A 3 -19.75 -25.90 23.51
C GLY A 3 -19.39 -25.26 22.18
N ALA A 4 -19.27 -26.10 21.16
CA ALA A 4 -19.10 -25.64 19.78
C ALA A 4 -20.43 -25.03 19.33
N GLU A 5 -20.54 -23.70 19.37
CA GLU A 5 -21.70 -22.98 18.84
C GLU A 5 -21.30 -22.03 17.70
N ALA A 6 -21.81 -22.35 16.51
CA ALA A 6 -22.32 -21.42 15.49
C ALA A 6 -21.45 -20.25 14.97
N GLY A 7 -20.12 -20.32 14.95
CA GLY A 7 -19.25 -19.21 14.49
C GLY A 7 -19.25 -18.86 12.98
N GLY A 8 -20.04 -19.52 12.13
CA GLY A 8 -19.98 -19.34 10.67
C GLY A 8 -20.92 -18.27 10.09
N ALA A 9 -22.06 -18.00 10.73
CA ALA A 9 -23.11 -17.13 10.18
C ALA A 9 -23.06 -15.69 10.73
N GLU A 10 -22.54 -15.45 11.93
CA GLU A 10 -22.49 -14.11 12.54
C GLU A 10 -21.40 -13.20 11.95
N THR A 11 -20.35 -13.76 11.36
CA THR A 11 -19.27 -12.97 10.74
C THR A 11 -19.64 -12.39 9.37
N GLU A 12 -20.80 -12.74 8.81
CA GLU A 12 -21.38 -12.11 7.61
C GLU A 12 -22.26 -10.89 7.90
N ARG A 13 -22.36 -10.51 9.18
CA ARG A 13 -23.45 -9.66 9.67
C ARG A 13 -23.20 -8.16 9.58
N THR A 14 -21.95 -7.72 9.43
CA THR A 14 -21.68 -6.27 9.39
C THR A 14 -21.79 -5.69 7.98
N ALA A 15 -22.29 -4.46 7.86
CA ALA A 15 -22.38 -3.74 6.59
C ALA A 15 -21.03 -3.66 5.88
N PHE A 16 -19.97 -3.35 6.61
CA PHE A 16 -18.62 -3.28 6.05
C PHE A 16 -18.17 -4.62 5.45
N ARG A 17 -18.39 -5.74 6.15
CA ARG A 17 -17.96 -7.05 5.68
C ARG A 17 -18.73 -7.52 4.44
N ARG A 18 -20.02 -7.16 4.34
CA ARG A 18 -20.81 -7.39 3.12
C ARG A 18 -20.26 -6.62 1.94
N ALA A 19 -19.95 -5.33 2.12
CA ALA A 19 -19.33 -4.51 1.07
C ALA A 19 -17.96 -5.06 0.64
N GLU A 20 -17.11 -5.42 1.61
CA GLU A 20 -15.81 -6.02 1.32
C GLU A 20 -15.95 -7.30 0.49
N LYS A 21 -16.92 -8.18 0.81
CA LYS A 21 -17.19 -9.38 0.00
C LYS A 21 -17.74 -9.07 -1.39
N ARG A 22 -18.56 -8.02 -1.53
CA ARG A 22 -19.14 -7.61 -2.83
C ARG A 22 -18.05 -7.14 -3.79
N TYR A 23 -17.17 -6.25 -3.33
CA TYR A 23 -16.09 -5.68 -4.16
C TYR A 23 -14.87 -6.59 -4.28
N LYS A 24 -14.88 -7.76 -3.62
CA LYS A 24 -13.90 -8.82 -3.88
C LYS A 24 -14.04 -9.31 -5.32
N LEU A 25 -13.19 -8.78 -6.18
CA LEU A 25 -12.96 -9.26 -7.53
C LEU A 25 -12.26 -10.62 -7.44
N TYR A 26 -13.04 -11.69 -7.27
CA TYR A 26 -12.51 -13.03 -7.51
C TYR A 26 -12.07 -13.09 -8.97
N LYS A 27 -10.82 -13.46 -9.22
CA LYS A 27 -10.37 -13.82 -10.58
C LYS A 27 -11.44 -14.75 -11.17
N SER A 28 -11.99 -14.37 -12.31
CA SER A 28 -12.82 -15.24 -13.14
C SER A 28 -12.00 -16.51 -13.37
N GLN A 29 -12.27 -17.57 -12.61
CA GLN A 29 -11.65 -18.85 -12.92
C GLN A 29 -12.23 -19.28 -14.27
N PRO A 30 -11.39 -19.69 -15.24
CA PRO A 30 -11.94 -20.37 -16.42
C PRO A 30 -12.74 -21.58 -15.92
N PRO A 31 -13.96 -21.79 -16.42
CA PRO A 31 -14.84 -22.82 -15.87
C PRO A 31 -14.18 -24.18 -16.00
N ARG A 32 -13.83 -24.80 -14.85
CA ARG A 32 -13.21 -26.13 -14.82
C ARG A 32 -14.23 -27.25 -15.02
N SER A 33 -15.53 -26.94 -15.10
CA SER A 33 -16.60 -27.89 -15.46
C SER A 33 -17.88 -27.17 -15.88
N ARG A 34 -18.77 -27.87 -16.62
CA ARG A 34 -20.10 -27.39 -17.07
C ARG A 34 -21.10 -27.04 -15.94
N LYS A 35 -20.70 -27.08 -14.67
CA LYS A 35 -21.57 -26.87 -13.49
C LYS A 35 -21.14 -25.75 -12.54
N GLN A 36 -20.18 -24.89 -12.91
CA GLN A 36 -19.86 -23.71 -12.09
C GLN A 36 -20.81 -22.55 -12.37
N PRO A 37 -21.26 -21.81 -11.33
CA PRO A 37 -22.08 -20.63 -11.52
C PRO A 37 -21.27 -19.58 -12.29
N VAL A 38 -21.94 -18.90 -13.23
CA VAL A 38 -21.39 -17.72 -13.91
C VAL A 38 -20.99 -16.72 -12.83
N VAL A 39 -19.70 -16.41 -12.72
CA VAL A 39 -19.25 -15.32 -11.84
C VAL A 39 -19.70 -14.03 -12.51
N ASN A 40 -20.84 -13.50 -12.06
CA ASN A 40 -21.34 -12.22 -12.53
C ASN A 40 -20.28 -11.15 -12.22
N ARG A 41 -19.99 -10.30 -13.21
CA ARG A 41 -19.12 -9.14 -13.04
C ARG A 41 -19.68 -8.29 -11.91
N THR A 42 -18.85 -7.96 -10.92
CA THR A 42 -19.26 -7.07 -9.82
C THR A 42 -19.74 -5.75 -10.41
N ASP A 43 -20.95 -5.33 -10.01
CA ASP A 43 -21.46 -4.01 -10.34
C ASP A 43 -20.73 -2.95 -9.50
N LEU A 44 -20.13 -1.98 -10.19
CA LEU A 44 -19.33 -0.90 -9.64
C LEU A 44 -19.98 0.47 -9.86
N SER A 45 -21.23 0.53 -10.34
CA SER A 45 -21.88 1.81 -10.67
C SER A 45 -22.13 2.70 -9.45
N ASP A 46 -22.10 2.13 -8.25
CA ASP A 46 -22.23 2.84 -6.97
C ASP A 46 -20.89 3.26 -6.36
N ALA A 47 -19.76 2.88 -6.96
CA ALA A 47 -18.47 3.41 -6.57
C ALA A 47 -18.31 4.83 -7.11
N ILE A 48 -18.06 5.79 -6.21
CA ILE A 48 -17.83 7.19 -6.57
C ILE A 48 -16.58 7.28 -7.45
N ASP A 49 -16.72 7.90 -8.62
CA ASP A 49 -15.60 8.27 -9.48
C ASP A 49 -15.35 9.78 -9.37
N PHE A 50 -14.38 10.17 -8.54
CA PHE A 50 -14.05 11.57 -8.32
C PHE A 50 -13.46 12.27 -9.56
N LEU A 51 -13.01 11.53 -10.59
CA LEU A 51 -12.66 12.13 -11.88
C LEU A 51 -13.92 12.58 -12.60
N ALA A 52 -14.97 11.76 -12.63
CA ALA A 52 -16.26 12.14 -13.20
C ALA A 52 -16.92 13.29 -12.41
N VAL A 53 -16.76 13.30 -11.08
CA VAL A 53 -17.19 14.44 -10.23
C VAL A 53 -16.47 15.71 -10.64
N LEU A 54 -15.14 15.66 -10.82
CA LEU A 54 -14.35 16.81 -11.27
C LEU A 54 -14.80 17.31 -12.64
N GLU A 55 -14.93 16.42 -13.62
CA GLU A 55 -15.39 16.77 -14.98
C GLU A 55 -16.79 17.40 -14.98
N SER A 56 -17.69 16.94 -14.11
CA SER A 56 -19.00 17.56 -13.95
C SER A 56 -18.89 18.96 -13.35
N PHE A 57 -18.13 19.10 -12.28
CA PHE A 57 -17.93 20.38 -11.59
C PHE A 57 -17.30 21.42 -12.51
N GLU A 58 -16.30 21.06 -13.31
CA GLU A 58 -15.68 21.97 -14.28
C GLU A 58 -16.63 22.40 -15.41
N ARG A 59 -17.60 21.56 -15.75
CA ARG A 59 -18.57 21.82 -16.83
C ARG A 59 -19.72 22.73 -16.40
N ASP A 60 -20.30 22.50 -15.23
CA ASP A 60 -21.54 23.15 -14.79
C ASP A 60 -21.55 23.61 -13.32
N GLY A 61 -20.45 23.43 -12.59
CA GLY A 61 -20.34 23.78 -11.17
C GLY A 61 -21.09 22.82 -10.23
N GLY A 62 -21.75 21.78 -10.77
CA GLY A 62 -22.51 20.81 -10.01
C GLY A 62 -21.64 19.71 -9.40
N THR A 63 -22.12 19.14 -8.30
CA THR A 63 -21.58 17.92 -7.68
C THR A 63 -22.74 16.96 -7.38
N PRO A 64 -22.51 15.63 -7.35
CA PRO A 64 -23.54 14.68 -6.93
C PRO A 64 -24.01 14.93 -5.50
N GLU A 65 -25.22 14.45 -5.18
CA GLU A 65 -25.78 14.55 -3.82
C GLU A 65 -24.82 13.96 -2.76
N GLY A 66 -24.64 14.68 -1.64
CA GLY A 66 -23.75 14.29 -0.55
C GLY A 66 -22.25 14.55 -0.81
N ILE A 67 -21.88 15.07 -1.98
CA ILE A 67 -20.51 15.48 -2.32
C ILE A 67 -20.48 16.99 -2.49
N TYR A 68 -19.46 17.65 -1.94
CA TYR A 68 -19.28 19.09 -2.14
C TYR A 68 -17.81 19.43 -2.41
N ARG A 69 -17.59 20.56 -3.11
CA ARG A 69 -16.27 21.15 -3.32
C ARG A 69 -15.83 21.89 -2.06
N PHE A 70 -14.66 21.54 -1.52
CA PHE A 70 -14.10 22.18 -0.33
C PHE A 70 -13.14 23.31 -0.65
N GLU A 71 -13.50 24.54 -0.31
CA GLU A 71 -12.65 25.71 -0.53
C GLU A 71 -11.52 25.78 0.50
N CYS A 72 -10.28 25.78 0.01
CA CYS A 72 -9.07 25.87 0.83
C CYS A 72 -8.18 27.00 0.29
N PRO A 73 -8.18 28.18 0.92
CA PRO A 73 -7.37 29.31 0.46
C PRO A 73 -5.89 28.96 0.35
N GLY A 74 -5.28 29.28 -0.80
CA GLY A 74 -3.88 28.98 -1.07
C GLY A 74 -3.59 27.55 -1.52
N PHE A 75 -4.61 26.69 -1.62
CA PHE A 75 -4.49 25.35 -2.18
C PHE A 75 -5.10 25.29 -3.58
N ALA A 76 -4.28 25.01 -4.58
CA ALA A 76 -4.67 25.17 -5.99
C ALA A 76 -5.53 24.02 -6.55
N LEU A 77 -5.43 22.82 -5.98
CA LEU A 77 -6.08 21.64 -6.55
C LEU A 77 -7.54 21.53 -6.10
N PRO A 78 -8.42 20.96 -6.94
CA PRO A 78 -9.75 20.57 -6.54
C PRO A 78 -9.74 19.57 -5.37
N ILE A 79 -10.58 19.83 -4.37
CA ILE A 79 -10.80 18.99 -3.19
C ILE A 79 -12.30 18.74 -3.09
N PHE A 80 -12.67 17.48 -3.01
CA PHE A 80 -14.04 17.04 -2.78
C PHE A 80 -14.16 16.34 -1.44
N CYS A 81 -15.28 16.58 -0.76
CA CYS A 81 -15.60 16.05 0.55
C CYS A 81 -16.97 15.36 0.51
N LEU A 82 -17.21 14.51 1.50
CA LEU A 82 -18.49 13.83 1.69
C LEU A 82 -19.20 14.45 2.90
N GLU A 83 -20.46 14.86 2.75
CA GLU A 83 -21.24 15.51 3.81
C GLU A 83 -21.36 14.65 5.07
N ASP A 84 -21.48 13.33 4.89
CA ASP A 84 -21.66 12.36 5.97
C ASP A 84 -20.33 11.77 6.50
N ARG A 85 -19.18 12.22 5.98
CA ARG A 85 -17.83 11.82 6.43
C ARG A 85 -16.95 13.05 6.65
N PRO A 86 -17.22 13.86 7.70
CA PRO A 86 -16.41 15.03 8.01
C PRO A 86 -14.95 14.63 8.29
N GLY A 87 -14.01 15.42 7.78
CA GLY A 87 -12.58 15.14 7.85
C GLY A 87 -12.04 14.29 6.71
N PHE A 88 -12.90 13.81 5.79
CA PHE A 88 -12.47 13.16 4.56
C PHE A 88 -12.27 14.19 3.43
N TYR A 89 -11.10 14.15 2.80
CA TYR A 89 -10.73 15.01 1.69
C TYR A 89 -10.20 14.15 0.54
N PHE A 90 -10.77 14.33 -0.65
CA PHE A 90 -10.31 13.65 -1.86
C PHE A 90 -9.80 14.66 -2.88
N ILE A 91 -8.59 14.44 -3.40
CA ILE A 91 -7.93 15.33 -4.36
C ILE A 91 -7.73 14.52 -5.66
N PRO A 92 -8.65 14.60 -6.63
CA PRO A 92 -8.49 13.90 -7.90
C PRO A 92 -7.29 14.46 -8.68
N CYS A 93 -6.56 13.60 -9.36
CA CYS A 93 -5.41 14.00 -10.18
C CYS A 93 -4.38 14.87 -9.43
N ALA A 94 -4.12 14.57 -8.15
CA ALA A 94 -3.25 15.39 -7.30
C ALA A 94 -1.79 15.52 -7.81
N LEU A 95 -1.36 14.62 -8.69
CA LEU A 95 0.00 14.50 -9.20
C LEU A 95 0.01 14.47 -10.73
N THR A 96 0.95 15.17 -11.35
CA THR A 96 1.18 15.08 -12.80
C THR A 96 1.72 13.69 -13.18
N THR A 97 1.64 13.34 -14.47
CA THR A 97 2.19 12.07 -14.97
C THR A 97 3.67 11.90 -14.63
N GLU A 98 4.44 12.98 -14.69
CA GLU A 98 5.87 13.01 -14.36
C GLU A 98 6.09 12.74 -12.87
N GLU A 99 5.31 13.38 -12.00
CA GLU A 99 5.35 13.15 -10.55
C GLU A 99 4.94 11.71 -10.21
N GLN A 100 3.89 11.18 -10.84
CA GLN A 100 3.47 9.79 -10.66
C GLN A 100 4.60 8.83 -11.06
N CYS A 101 5.21 9.02 -12.23
CA CYS A 101 6.34 8.20 -12.68
C CYS A 101 7.54 8.29 -11.72
N HIS A 102 7.83 9.49 -11.22
CA HIS A 102 8.88 9.71 -10.24
C HIS A 102 8.62 8.89 -8.96
N TRP A 103 7.43 9.02 -8.36
CA TRP A 103 7.09 8.33 -7.11
C TRP A 103 6.98 6.82 -7.26
N ILE A 104 6.43 6.32 -8.38
CA ILE A 104 6.45 4.89 -8.69
C ILE A 104 7.89 4.39 -8.74
N ARG A 105 8.79 5.11 -9.42
CA ARG A 105 10.21 4.75 -9.47
C ARG A 105 10.84 4.75 -8.08
N GLN A 106 10.68 5.82 -7.30
CA GLN A 106 11.24 5.91 -5.94
C GLN A 106 10.73 4.80 -5.03
N SER A 107 9.45 4.42 -5.16
CA SER A 107 8.86 3.30 -4.42
C SER A 107 9.55 1.97 -4.70
N LEU A 108 10.09 1.76 -5.90
CA LEU A 108 10.72 0.49 -6.26
C LEU A 108 12.23 0.49 -6.04
N ILE A 109 12.90 1.65 -6.04
CA ILE A 109 14.37 1.74 -6.01
C ILE A 109 14.95 2.26 -4.70
N SER A 110 14.23 3.15 -4.00
CA SER A 110 14.76 3.90 -2.85
C SER A 110 14.05 3.49 -1.56
N PHE A 111 12.72 3.48 -1.57
CA PHE A 111 11.94 3.20 -0.38
C PHE A 111 12.13 1.79 0.23
N PRO A 112 12.41 0.71 -0.54
CA PRO A 112 12.67 -0.62 0.02
C PRO A 112 14.14 -0.85 0.38
N GLN A 113 15.02 0.15 0.17
CA GLN A 113 16.44 0.03 0.50
C GLN A 113 16.65 0.12 2.02
N PRO A 114 17.60 -0.63 2.58
CA PRO A 114 18.02 -0.43 3.96
C PRO A 114 18.41 1.04 4.22
N PRO A 115 18.11 1.59 5.42
CA PRO A 115 17.69 0.90 6.63
C PRO A 115 16.15 0.72 6.76
N ASN A 116 15.40 1.04 5.70
CA ASN A 116 13.96 0.78 5.65
C ASN A 116 13.70 -0.73 5.69
N ARG A 117 12.63 -1.10 6.39
CA ARG A 117 12.21 -2.50 6.50
C ARG A 117 11.19 -2.81 5.42
N THR A 118 11.21 -4.05 4.95
CA THR A 118 10.20 -4.61 4.07
C THR A 118 9.66 -5.91 4.65
N ASN A 119 8.62 -6.46 4.03
CA ASN A 119 8.10 -7.79 4.38
C ASN A 119 9.14 -8.92 4.21
N HIS A 120 10.23 -8.68 3.48
CA HIS A 120 11.33 -9.65 3.31
C HIS A 120 12.35 -9.59 4.44
N THR A 121 12.46 -8.46 5.15
CA THR A 121 13.52 -8.20 6.13
C THR A 121 13.56 -9.22 7.27
N ALA A 122 12.39 -9.69 7.72
CA ALA A 122 12.32 -10.67 8.82
C ALA A 122 12.94 -12.04 8.47
N ILE A 123 12.89 -12.42 7.19
CA ILE A 123 13.36 -13.74 6.72
C ILE A 123 14.79 -13.66 6.22
N TYR A 124 15.08 -12.69 5.36
CA TYR A 124 16.35 -12.61 4.64
C TYR A 124 17.32 -11.56 5.19
N GLY A 125 16.87 -10.73 6.13
CA GLY A 125 17.60 -9.53 6.53
C GLY A 125 17.45 -8.39 5.51
N PRO A 126 18.26 -7.32 5.64
CA PRO A 126 18.25 -6.20 4.71
C PRO A 126 18.56 -6.66 3.28
N ILE A 127 17.76 -6.22 2.31
CA ILE A 127 17.97 -6.52 0.88
C ILE A 127 18.17 -5.19 0.16
N SER A 128 19.36 -5.02 -0.42
CA SER A 128 19.66 -3.84 -1.24
C SER A 128 19.48 -4.12 -2.73
N ASP A 129 19.14 -3.09 -3.49
CA ASP A 129 19.15 -3.07 -4.96
C ASP A 129 18.32 -4.17 -5.62
N LEU A 130 17.16 -4.49 -5.02
CA LEU A 130 16.27 -5.55 -5.49
C LEU A 130 15.87 -5.37 -6.96
N LEU A 131 15.52 -4.16 -7.39
CA LEU A 131 15.15 -3.91 -8.79
C LEU A 131 16.33 -4.14 -9.74
N THR A 132 17.53 -3.69 -9.37
CA THR A 132 18.77 -3.93 -10.12
C THR A 132 19.07 -5.44 -10.21
N ALA A 133 18.87 -6.17 -9.11
CA ALA A 133 19.03 -7.63 -9.09
C ALA A 133 18.03 -8.33 -10.03
N VAL A 134 16.79 -7.84 -10.13
CA VAL A 134 15.80 -8.32 -11.10
C VAL A 134 16.25 -8.10 -12.53
N GLN A 135 16.72 -6.89 -12.86
CA GLN A 135 17.20 -6.54 -14.20
C GLN A 135 18.38 -7.41 -14.64
N ASN A 136 19.26 -7.76 -13.69
CA ASN A 136 20.41 -8.63 -13.92
C ASN A 136 20.10 -10.13 -13.68
N LYS A 137 18.82 -10.49 -13.53
CA LYS A 137 18.36 -11.89 -13.34
C LYS A 137 19.08 -12.63 -12.20
N LYS A 138 19.46 -11.93 -11.13
CA LYS A 138 20.17 -12.49 -9.98
C LYS A 138 19.26 -13.36 -9.11
N ILE A 139 19.89 -14.24 -8.34
CA ILE A 139 19.25 -15.06 -7.31
C ILE A 139 19.81 -14.69 -5.93
N LEU A 140 18.95 -14.66 -4.92
CA LEU A 140 19.34 -14.49 -3.52
C LEU A 140 19.73 -15.86 -2.96
N VAL A 141 20.93 -15.98 -2.41
CA VAL A 141 21.49 -17.22 -1.81
C VAL A 141 21.98 -16.95 -0.39
N ALA A 142 22.00 -17.97 0.46
CA ALA A 142 22.59 -17.85 1.79
C ALA A 142 24.10 -17.60 1.65
N ALA A 143 24.63 -16.62 2.38
CA ALA A 143 26.06 -16.39 2.43
C ALA A 143 26.73 -17.58 3.12
N GLU A 144 27.71 -18.20 2.46
CA GLU A 144 28.54 -19.19 3.13
C GLU A 144 29.29 -18.51 4.29
N HIS A 145 29.39 -19.18 5.44
CA HIS A 145 30.17 -18.69 6.56
C HIS A 145 31.63 -18.55 6.12
N SER A 146 32.03 -17.35 5.71
CA SER A 146 33.43 -17.00 5.60
C SER A 146 34.05 -17.18 6.99
N ASN A 147 34.92 -18.17 7.15
CA ASN A 147 35.82 -18.34 8.30
C ASN A 147 36.80 -17.16 8.36
N VAL A 148 36.30 -15.96 8.63
CA VAL A 148 37.12 -14.79 8.93
C VAL A 148 36.57 -14.22 10.22
N ASP A 149 37.01 -14.85 11.31
CA ASP A 149 37.12 -14.14 12.57
C ASP A 149 38.02 -12.91 12.35
N LEU A 150 37.58 -11.81 12.98
CA LEU A 150 38.31 -10.58 13.32
C LEU A 150 37.98 -9.31 12.52
N VAL A 151 37.45 -8.37 13.32
CA VAL A 151 37.48 -6.90 13.26
C VAL A 151 36.51 -6.20 12.29
N ASP A 152 35.29 -5.93 12.73
CA ASP A 152 34.94 -4.61 13.29
C ASP A 152 33.53 -4.63 13.92
N ASN A 153 33.36 -3.87 15.00
CA ASN A 153 32.13 -3.89 15.80
C ASN A 153 30.95 -3.24 15.04
N ASN A 154 29.80 -3.93 15.08
CA ASN A 154 28.42 -3.46 14.83
C ASN A 154 27.72 -3.65 13.46
N MET A 155 28.28 -4.35 12.47
CA MET A 155 27.49 -4.81 11.32
C MET A 155 27.70 -6.31 11.09
N ARG A 156 26.74 -7.12 11.54
CA ARG A 156 26.71 -8.57 11.25
C ARG A 156 26.67 -8.73 9.73
N ALA A 157 27.59 -9.53 9.17
CA ALA A 157 27.63 -9.84 7.75
C ALA A 157 26.24 -10.27 7.22
N PRO A 158 25.84 -9.85 6.01
CA PRO A 158 24.52 -10.17 5.48
C PRO A 158 24.37 -11.68 5.33
N ARG A 159 23.30 -12.24 5.91
CA ARG A 159 23.01 -13.69 5.84
C ARG A 159 22.69 -14.16 4.43
N TYR A 160 22.29 -13.25 3.55
CA TYR A 160 21.89 -13.53 2.17
C TYR A 160 22.49 -12.48 1.24
N ILE A 161 22.97 -12.93 0.07
CA ILE A 161 23.57 -12.08 -0.95
C ILE A 161 23.01 -12.42 -2.34
N PHE A 162 22.98 -11.45 -3.24
CA PHE A 162 22.65 -11.71 -4.64
C PHE A 162 23.87 -12.27 -5.37
N SER A 163 23.72 -13.45 -5.96
CA SER A 163 24.73 -14.12 -6.76
C SER A 163 24.40 -14.11 -8.25
N GLU A 164 25.44 -14.12 -9.07
CA GLU A 164 25.36 -14.41 -10.49
C GLU A 164 25.38 -15.92 -10.66
N THR A 165 24.26 -16.52 -11.03
CA THR A 165 24.24 -17.95 -11.35
C THR A 165 23.23 -18.17 -12.47
N SER A 166 23.73 -18.66 -13.59
CA SER A 166 22.93 -19.21 -14.69
C SER A 166 22.06 -20.34 -14.15
N LEU A 167 20.88 -20.54 -14.74
CA LEU A 167 19.94 -21.60 -14.36
C LEU A 167 20.46 -23.05 -14.55
N ASP A 168 21.75 -23.24 -14.86
CA ASP A 168 22.30 -24.52 -15.37
C ASP A 168 23.36 -25.17 -14.46
N ALA A 169 23.34 -24.90 -13.15
CA ALA A 169 24.16 -25.66 -12.20
C ALA A 169 23.33 -26.74 -11.51
N HIS A 170 23.26 -27.93 -12.11
CA HIS A 170 22.98 -29.16 -11.38
C HIS A 170 24.08 -29.37 -10.34
N VAL A 171 23.87 -28.88 -9.13
CA VAL A 171 24.69 -29.25 -7.96
C VAL A 171 24.00 -30.44 -7.29
N GLU A 172 24.33 -31.64 -7.75
CA GLU A 172 24.18 -32.85 -6.95
C GLU A 172 25.19 -32.77 -5.79
N GLY A 173 24.71 -32.41 -4.61
CA GLY A 173 25.55 -32.30 -3.42
C GLY A 173 24.77 -31.78 -2.23
N GLN A 174 24.49 -32.67 -1.28
CA GLN A 174 23.87 -32.49 0.04
C GLN A 174 23.75 -31.06 0.58
N GLY A 175 22.50 -30.60 0.68
CA GLY A 175 22.09 -29.39 1.41
C GLY A 175 21.32 -28.45 0.49
N SER A 176 19.99 -28.53 0.48
CA SER A 176 19.12 -27.61 -0.26
C SER A 176 19.37 -26.15 0.18
N CYS A 177 20.30 -25.47 -0.49
CA CYS A 177 20.45 -24.03 -0.36
C CYS A 177 19.23 -23.41 -1.03
N LYS A 178 18.27 -22.94 -0.22
CA LYS A 178 17.02 -22.33 -0.71
C LYS A 178 17.35 -21.01 -1.39
N SER A 179 17.63 -21.05 -2.69
CA SER A 179 17.78 -19.85 -3.51
C SER A 179 16.42 -19.26 -3.87
N VAL A 180 16.35 -17.93 -4.01
CA VAL A 180 15.13 -17.23 -4.43
C VAL A 180 15.46 -16.23 -5.52
N ALA A 181 14.82 -16.35 -6.68
CA ALA A 181 15.01 -15.38 -7.75
C ALA A 181 14.59 -13.96 -7.31
N ALA A 182 15.38 -12.95 -7.69
CA ALA A 182 15.06 -11.55 -7.39
C ALA A 182 13.66 -11.15 -7.91
N SER A 183 13.25 -11.67 -9.06
CA SER A 183 11.92 -11.41 -9.64
C SER A 183 10.79 -11.94 -8.78
N VAL A 184 11.02 -13.05 -8.06
CA VAL A 184 10.06 -13.60 -7.10
C VAL A 184 9.98 -12.72 -5.86
N LEU A 185 11.12 -12.21 -5.36
CA LEU A 185 11.16 -11.28 -4.24
C LEU A 185 10.44 -9.97 -4.58
N LEU A 186 10.71 -9.37 -5.74
CA LEU A 186 10.02 -8.14 -6.17
C LEU A 186 8.51 -8.35 -6.29
N ARG A 187 8.08 -9.44 -6.94
CA ARG A 187 6.65 -9.78 -7.05
C ARG A 187 5.97 -10.01 -5.70
N LYS A 188 6.74 -10.45 -4.69
CA LYS A 188 6.28 -10.69 -3.32
C LYS A 188 6.56 -9.52 -2.37
N LEU A 189 7.06 -8.38 -2.86
CA LEU A 189 7.12 -7.16 -2.07
C LEU A 189 5.68 -6.71 -1.77
N ARG A 190 5.41 -6.38 -0.51
CA ARG A 190 4.06 -6.04 -0.02
C ARG A 190 4.04 -4.76 0.78
N TRP A 191 5.10 -4.48 1.52
CA TRP A 191 5.25 -3.20 2.19
C TRP A 191 6.71 -2.80 2.31
N SER A 192 6.94 -1.50 2.38
CA SER A 192 8.16 -0.88 2.90
C SER A 192 7.80 0.23 3.87
N THR A 193 8.70 0.55 4.79
CA THR A 193 8.46 1.49 5.88
C THR A 193 9.51 2.58 5.90
N LEU A 194 9.10 3.83 6.05
CA LEU A 194 9.98 5.00 6.10
C LEU A 194 9.79 5.75 7.42
N GLY A 195 10.86 6.40 7.89
CA GLY A 195 10.80 7.23 9.10
C GLY A 195 10.79 6.41 10.40
N LEU A 196 9.98 6.86 11.35
CA LEU A 196 9.94 6.32 12.71
C LEU A 196 9.43 4.89 12.73
N GLN A 197 10.36 3.94 12.81
CA GLN A 197 9.99 2.58 13.20
C GLN A 197 10.81 2.07 14.38
N PHE A 198 12.14 2.21 14.42
CA PHE A 198 12.93 1.75 15.58
C PHE A 198 14.30 2.45 15.79
N ASP A 199 14.80 3.27 14.85
CA ASP A 199 16.07 4.02 14.98
C ASP A 199 15.94 5.43 14.39
N TRP A 200 15.85 6.42 15.28
CA TRP A 200 15.64 7.84 15.01
C TRP A 200 16.81 8.52 14.27
N SER A 201 17.99 7.91 14.29
CA SER A 201 19.20 8.53 13.73
C SER A 201 19.38 8.26 12.23
N LYS A 202 18.82 7.15 11.72
CA LYS A 202 19.14 6.62 10.38
C LYS A 202 17.96 6.53 9.42
N ASN A 203 16.73 6.41 9.92
CA ASN A 203 15.54 6.29 9.07
C ASN A 203 14.80 7.62 9.00
N LYS A 204 14.97 8.33 7.88
CA LYS A 204 14.25 9.57 7.59
C LYS A 204 13.38 9.39 6.36
N ILE A 205 12.18 9.95 6.40
CA ILE A 205 11.36 10.10 5.21
C ILE A 205 12.12 11.05 4.25
N PRO A 206 12.22 10.71 2.94
CA PRO A 206 12.86 11.59 1.96
C PRO A 206 12.22 12.98 1.95
N ASN A 207 13.05 14.04 1.89
CA ASN A 207 12.59 15.43 1.97
C ASN A 207 11.48 15.75 0.95
N ASP A 208 11.62 15.30 -0.29
CA ASP A 208 10.64 15.54 -1.35
C ASP A 208 9.29 14.89 -1.02
N LEU A 209 9.31 13.71 -0.38
CA LEU A 209 8.10 13.02 0.05
C LEU A 209 7.48 13.75 1.25
N CYS A 210 8.29 14.28 2.17
CA CYS A 210 7.81 15.13 3.25
C CYS A 210 7.11 16.39 2.71
N LEU A 211 7.72 17.07 1.73
CA LEU A 211 7.15 18.27 1.12
C LEU A 211 5.83 17.97 0.42
N LEU A 212 5.76 16.85 -0.30
CA LEU A 212 4.51 16.40 -0.93
C LEU A 212 3.43 16.11 0.12
N ALA A 213 3.76 15.35 1.16
CA ALA A 213 2.80 15.03 2.23
C ALA A 213 2.31 16.29 2.95
N LYS A 214 3.23 17.22 3.26
CA LYS A 214 2.89 18.54 3.83
C LYS A 214 1.91 19.31 2.95
N LYS A 215 2.20 19.40 1.65
CA LYS A 215 1.32 20.06 0.68
C LYS A 215 -0.07 19.41 0.70
N MET A 216 -0.15 18.09 0.59
CA MET A 216 -1.44 17.39 0.51
C MET A 216 -2.23 17.38 1.83
N ALA A 217 -1.57 17.60 2.97
CA ALA A 217 -2.23 17.71 4.28
C ALA A 217 -2.91 19.06 4.51
N VAL A 218 -2.54 20.13 3.79
CA VAL A 218 -3.02 21.51 4.01
C VAL A 218 -4.55 21.60 4.22
N PRO A 219 -5.42 20.94 3.42
CA PRO A 219 -6.88 21.04 3.60
C PRO A 219 -7.40 20.57 4.96
N ALA A 220 -6.66 19.70 5.63
CA ALA A 220 -7.02 19.10 6.92
C ALA A 220 -6.27 19.73 8.11
N MET A 221 -5.37 20.69 7.86
CA MET A 221 -4.59 21.34 8.92
C MET A 221 -5.29 22.58 9.47
N SER A 222 -5.11 22.82 10.77
CA SER A 222 -5.54 24.07 11.41
C SER A 222 -4.70 25.26 10.93
N SER A 223 -5.31 26.44 10.89
CA SER A 223 -4.63 27.67 10.48
C SER A 223 -3.39 27.94 11.35
N GLY A 224 -2.22 28.11 10.71
CA GLY A 224 -0.95 28.37 11.38
C GLY A 224 -0.18 27.12 11.83
N GLU A 225 -0.73 25.92 11.60
CA GLU A 225 -0.01 24.66 11.83
C GLU A 225 0.58 24.10 10.54
N GLU A 226 1.69 23.38 10.67
CA GLU A 226 2.30 22.64 9.57
C GLU A 226 2.27 21.13 9.89
N PHE A 227 1.88 20.32 8.91
CA PHE A 227 1.93 18.87 9.03
C PHE A 227 3.40 18.40 9.15
N GLN A 228 3.68 17.47 10.05
CA GLN A 228 5.01 16.88 10.20
C GLN A 228 4.91 15.36 9.96
N PRO A 229 5.23 14.87 8.75
CA PRO A 229 5.22 13.45 8.50
C PRO A 229 6.41 12.80 9.22
N GLU A 230 6.12 11.89 10.15
CA GLU A 230 7.15 11.21 10.94
C GLU A 230 7.33 9.74 10.53
N ALA A 231 6.26 9.09 10.07
CA ALA A 231 6.26 7.73 9.56
C ALA A 231 5.51 7.64 8.23
N ALA A 232 5.94 6.71 7.37
CA ALA A 232 5.19 6.35 6.17
C ALA A 232 5.27 4.85 5.90
N ILE A 233 4.19 4.29 5.35
CA ILE A 233 4.12 2.91 4.89
C ILE A 233 3.79 2.94 3.41
N VAL A 234 4.60 2.25 2.62
CA VAL A 234 4.41 2.09 1.18
C VAL A 234 3.87 0.69 0.96
N ASN A 235 2.62 0.57 0.55
CA ASN A 235 1.97 -0.72 0.28
C ASN A 235 2.03 -1.07 -1.22
N TYR A 236 2.36 -2.31 -1.55
CA TYR A 236 2.44 -2.82 -2.92
C TYR A 236 1.36 -3.88 -3.13
N PHE A 237 0.45 -3.61 -4.06
CA PHE A 237 -0.66 -4.50 -4.39
C PHE A 237 -0.54 -5.04 -5.81
N GLY A 238 -0.63 -6.36 -5.96
CA GLY A 238 -0.89 -7.04 -7.22
C GLY A 238 -2.40 -7.23 -7.47
N PRO A 239 -2.80 -7.70 -8.66
CA PRO A 239 -4.22 -7.78 -9.08
C PRO A 239 -5.16 -8.67 -8.25
N SER A 240 -4.66 -9.34 -7.21
CA SER A 240 -5.47 -10.18 -6.32
C SER A 240 -5.16 -9.93 -4.85
N ASP A 241 -4.31 -8.94 -4.57
CA ASP A 241 -4.03 -8.52 -3.21
C ASP A 241 -5.18 -7.63 -2.74
N MET A 242 -5.43 -7.66 -1.43
CA MET A 242 -6.51 -6.95 -0.77
C MET A 242 -6.01 -6.49 0.59
N LEU A 243 -6.50 -5.35 1.05
CA LEU A 243 -6.32 -4.91 2.42
C LEU A 243 -7.69 -4.97 3.11
N GLY A 244 -7.77 -5.74 4.20
CA GLY A 244 -9.00 -5.84 4.97
C GLY A 244 -9.34 -4.53 5.67
N GLY A 245 -10.61 -4.33 6.02
CA GLY A 245 -11.02 -3.18 6.82
C GLY A 245 -10.28 -3.14 8.16
N HIS A 246 -9.68 -2.00 8.47
CA HIS A 246 -8.97 -1.72 9.71
C HIS A 246 -9.16 -0.24 10.06
N LEU A 247 -8.79 0.11 11.27
CA LEU A 247 -8.63 1.49 11.71
C LEU A 247 -7.14 1.72 11.90
N ASP A 248 -6.66 2.88 11.45
CA ASP A 248 -5.33 3.38 11.77
C ASP A 248 -5.48 4.21 13.06
N ASP A 249 -5.22 3.57 14.20
CA ASP A 249 -5.43 4.11 15.55
C ASP A 249 -4.16 4.06 16.42
N MET A 250 -3.00 4.00 15.75
CA MET A 250 -1.69 3.83 16.40
C MET A 250 -0.97 5.16 16.65
N GLU A 251 -1.42 6.25 16.02
CA GLU A 251 -0.90 7.60 16.18
C GLU A 251 -1.21 8.14 17.58
N ALA A 252 -0.24 8.86 18.17
CA ALA A 252 -0.42 9.48 19.48
C ALA A 252 -1.33 10.72 19.44
N ASP A 253 -1.37 11.42 18.29
CA ASP A 253 -2.16 12.63 18.07
C ASP A 253 -3.12 12.44 16.89
N TRP A 254 -4.39 12.24 17.20
CA TRP A 254 -5.46 12.00 16.21
C TRP A 254 -5.97 13.30 15.58
N SER A 255 -5.45 14.47 15.98
CA SER A 255 -5.77 15.74 15.33
C SER A 255 -5.03 15.93 14.01
N LYS A 256 -3.98 15.14 13.76
CA LYS A 256 -3.18 15.21 12.54
C LYS A 256 -3.75 14.29 11.45
N PRO A 257 -3.74 14.72 10.18
CA PRO A 257 -4.29 13.92 9.10
C PRO A 257 -3.40 12.74 8.72
N ILE A 258 -4.01 11.72 8.13
CA ILE A 258 -3.31 10.68 7.37
C ILE A 258 -3.37 11.08 5.90
N VAL A 259 -2.20 11.19 5.26
CA VAL A 259 -2.09 11.45 3.82
C VAL A 259 -1.88 10.13 3.08
N SER A 260 -2.84 9.76 2.24
CA SER A 260 -2.77 8.57 1.39
C SER A 260 -2.63 8.96 -0.08
N ILE A 261 -1.64 8.40 -0.76
CA ILE A 261 -1.36 8.63 -2.18
C ILE A 261 -1.46 7.28 -2.90
N SER A 262 -2.31 7.20 -3.92
CA SER A 262 -2.49 6.01 -4.74
C SER A 262 -1.90 6.21 -6.13
N LEU A 263 -1.15 5.22 -6.63
CA LEU A 263 -0.45 5.26 -7.91
C LEU A 263 -0.60 3.92 -8.65
N GLY A 264 -0.81 3.99 -9.96
CA GLY A 264 -0.88 2.80 -10.82
C GLY A 264 -2.30 2.34 -11.15
N CYS A 265 -2.62 1.08 -10.87
CA CYS A 265 -3.92 0.53 -11.22
C CYS A 265 -5.03 1.06 -10.30
N LYS A 266 -6.23 1.30 -10.87
CA LYS A 266 -7.41 1.66 -10.08
C LYS A 266 -7.68 0.64 -8.98
N ALA A 267 -8.10 1.12 -7.81
CA ALA A 267 -8.55 0.29 -6.70
C ALA A 267 -9.96 0.71 -6.25
N ILE A 268 -10.66 -0.19 -5.55
CA ILE A 268 -11.87 0.17 -4.80
C ILE A 268 -11.48 0.40 -3.36
N PHE A 269 -11.75 1.60 -2.87
CA PHE A 269 -11.61 1.96 -1.46
C PHE A 269 -12.96 1.98 -0.78
N LEU A 270 -13.03 1.40 0.42
CA LEU A 270 -14.23 1.36 1.25
C LEU A 270 -13.99 2.21 2.49
N LEU A 271 -14.60 3.39 2.52
CA LEU A 271 -14.56 4.28 3.67
C LEU A 271 -15.68 3.89 4.64
N GLY A 272 -15.31 3.32 5.80
CA GLY A 272 -16.25 2.92 6.83
C GLY A 272 -16.91 4.09 7.58
N GLY A 273 -17.71 3.75 8.60
CA GLY A 273 -18.21 4.71 9.58
C GLY A 273 -17.59 4.51 10.96
N LYS A 274 -18.25 5.01 12.00
CA LYS A 274 -17.83 4.86 13.40
C LYS A 274 -18.03 3.42 13.90
N SER A 275 -18.93 2.68 13.26
CA SER A 275 -19.22 1.27 13.52
C SER A 275 -19.03 0.43 12.26
N ARG A 276 -18.74 -0.87 12.46
CA ARG A 276 -18.69 -1.86 11.36
C ARG A 276 -20.06 -2.11 10.71
N GLU A 277 -21.13 -1.69 11.38
CA GLU A 277 -22.52 -1.73 10.88
C GLU A 277 -22.89 -0.53 10.01
N ASP A 278 -22.09 0.53 10.04
CA ASP A 278 -22.31 1.68 9.17
C ASP A 278 -22.02 1.28 7.71
N MET A 279 -22.89 1.66 6.80
CA MET A 279 -22.70 1.40 5.37
C MET A 279 -21.44 2.13 4.90
N PRO A 280 -20.43 1.42 4.36
CA PRO A 280 -19.25 2.09 3.83
C PRO A 280 -19.56 2.78 2.52
N VAL A 281 -18.86 3.89 2.27
CA VAL A 281 -18.85 4.56 0.97
C VAL A 281 -17.77 3.92 0.11
N SER A 282 -18.16 3.43 -1.07
CA SER A 282 -17.25 2.89 -2.07
C SER A 282 -16.79 3.98 -3.04
N MET A 283 -15.51 4.00 -3.38
CA MET A 283 -14.95 4.94 -4.35
C MET A 283 -13.79 4.32 -5.13
N PHE A 284 -13.53 4.84 -6.31
CA PHE A 284 -12.30 4.57 -7.05
C PHE A 284 -11.14 5.41 -6.49
N LEU A 285 -9.97 4.78 -6.39
CA LEU A 285 -8.67 5.45 -6.25
C LEU A 285 -7.93 5.43 -7.59
#